data_AF-A0A820CW77-F1
#
_entry.id   AF-A0A820CW77-F1
#
_cell.length_a   1.000
_cell.length_b   1.000
_cell.length_c   1.000
_cell.angle_alpha   90.00
_cell.angle_beta   90.00
_cell.angle_gamma   90.00
#
_symmetry.space_group_name_H-M   'P 1'
#
loop_
_entity.id
_entity.type
_entity.pdbx_description
1 polymer ?
#
loop_
_entity_poly.entity_id
_entity_poly.type
_entity_poly.pdbx_seq_one_letter_code
_entity_poly.pdbx_strand_id
1 'polypeptide(L)'
;MNGTKDELSEIDSRLTNHNLNRKMLQATASEDQTLKIEEVFTSSTRQSGIEVLLKEGVYEAAYPLHDQLSREQDAGEPETWNDRMKLYHRWAKLKNIFRIQPIHAIRDYYGERSAFYFAWLGWYNSLLIIPSILGIFVLLWGLFSVKYDRPTLDICNSTSSYLMCPKLDRQSYWFLNETCFNAKMSYIFDNSASVAFAIMISIFAISINF
;
A
#
# COMPACT_ATOMS: atom_id res chain seq x y z
N MET A 1 26.07 -28.61 -73.80
CA MET A 1 25.97 -27.16 -73.51
C MET A 1 25.33 -26.93 -72.12
N ASN A 2 25.90 -27.52 -71.05
CA ASN A 2 25.31 -27.42 -69.69
C ASN A 2 26.24 -26.80 -68.63
N GLY A 3 27.55 -26.66 -68.87
CA GLY A 3 28.47 -26.15 -67.82
C GLY A 3 28.34 -24.65 -67.52
N THR A 4 28.01 -23.81 -68.50
CA THR A 4 28.00 -22.35 -68.33
C THR A 4 26.73 -21.80 -67.67
N LYS A 5 25.62 -22.55 -67.64
CA LYS A 5 24.38 -22.08 -66.98
C LYS A 5 24.45 -22.25 -65.46
N ASP A 6 25.10 -23.32 -65.01
CA ASP A 6 25.20 -23.64 -63.59
C ASP A 6 26.14 -22.64 -62.87
N GLU A 7 27.28 -22.30 -63.48
CA GLU A 7 28.21 -21.28 -62.94
C GLU A 7 27.58 -19.87 -62.89
N LEU A 8 26.79 -19.47 -63.90
CA LEU A 8 26.10 -18.18 -63.88
C LEU A 8 25.05 -18.09 -62.77
N SER A 9 24.33 -19.19 -62.50
CA SER A 9 23.34 -19.24 -61.43
C SER A 9 23.99 -19.18 -60.04
N GLU A 10 25.18 -19.78 -59.88
CA GLU A 10 25.92 -19.72 -58.63
C GLU A 10 26.47 -18.31 -58.37
N ILE A 11 26.98 -17.64 -59.40
CA ILE A 11 27.48 -16.25 -59.29
C ILE A 11 26.34 -15.29 -58.93
N ASP A 12 25.17 -15.42 -59.53
CA ASP A 12 24.02 -14.55 -59.23
C ASP A 12 23.49 -14.76 -57.79
N SER A 13 23.46 -16.01 -57.32
CA SER A 13 23.11 -16.31 -55.93
C SER A 13 24.11 -15.69 -54.93
N ARG A 14 25.41 -15.75 -55.23
CA ARG A 14 26.46 -15.12 -54.41
C ARG A 14 26.37 -13.60 -54.44
N LEU A 15 26.07 -13.00 -55.59
CA LEU A 15 25.88 -11.56 -55.73
C LEU A 15 24.66 -11.09 -54.92
N THR A 16 23.57 -11.87 -54.98
CA THR A 16 22.33 -11.59 -54.25
C THR A 16 22.56 -11.64 -52.74
N ASN A 17 23.22 -12.69 -52.25
CA ASN A 17 23.58 -12.81 -50.83
C ASN A 17 24.52 -11.70 -50.36
N HIS A 18 25.52 -11.33 -51.18
CA HIS A 18 26.43 -10.23 -50.88
C HIS A 18 25.70 -8.88 -50.81
N ASN A 19 24.76 -8.64 -51.72
CA ASN A 19 23.94 -7.43 -51.71
C ASN A 19 22.95 -7.40 -50.53
N LEU A 20 22.39 -8.56 -50.14
CA LEU A 20 21.54 -8.71 -48.97
C LEU A 20 22.31 -8.39 -47.67
N ASN A 21 23.52 -8.92 -47.53
CA ASN A 21 24.39 -8.67 -46.38
C ASN A 21 24.80 -7.20 -46.28
N ARG A 22 25.11 -6.55 -47.41
CA ARG A 22 25.38 -5.10 -47.42
C ARG A 22 24.16 -4.28 -46.99
N LYS A 23 22.96 -4.65 -47.42
CA LYS A 23 21.72 -3.98 -46.99
C LYS A 23 21.45 -4.16 -45.49
N MET A 24 21.68 -5.36 -44.95
CA MET A 24 21.56 -5.65 -43.52
C MET A 24 22.55 -4.84 -42.69
N LEU A 25 23.82 -4.78 -43.11
CA LEU A 25 24.85 -3.97 -42.43
C LEU A 25 24.55 -2.47 -42.47
N GLN A 26 23.94 -1.98 -43.56
CA GLN A 26 23.49 -0.59 -43.65
C GLN A 26 22.28 -0.32 -42.74
N ALA A 27 21.33 -1.26 -42.64
CA ALA A 27 20.19 -1.15 -41.75
C ALA A 27 20.62 -1.15 -40.27
N THR A 28 21.51 -2.06 -39.86
CA THR A 28 22.04 -2.11 -38.49
C THR A 28 22.89 -0.88 -38.15
N ALA A 29 23.67 -0.36 -39.09
CA ALA A 29 24.41 0.89 -38.89
C ALA A 29 23.48 2.10 -38.76
N SER A 30 22.37 2.13 -39.52
CA SER A 30 21.36 3.20 -39.38
C SER A 30 20.62 3.12 -38.05
N GLU A 31 20.32 1.90 -37.57
CA GLU A 31 19.61 1.65 -36.31
C GLU A 31 20.48 1.97 -35.08
N ASP A 32 21.77 1.60 -35.11
CA ASP A 32 22.76 1.98 -34.09
C ASP A 32 22.96 3.51 -34.03
N GLN A 33 22.92 4.18 -35.19
CA GLN A 33 23.02 5.64 -35.25
C GLN A 33 21.75 6.31 -34.71
N THR A 34 20.56 5.77 -34.97
CA THR A 34 19.32 6.29 -34.38
C THR A 34 19.23 6.05 -32.87
N LEU A 35 19.71 4.91 -32.36
CA LEU A 35 19.77 4.60 -30.92
C LEU A 35 20.70 5.57 -30.18
N LYS A 36 21.87 5.87 -30.76
CA LYS A 36 22.79 6.88 -30.19
C LYS A 36 22.21 8.29 -30.23
N ILE A 37 21.47 8.63 -31.29
CA ILE A 37 20.79 9.92 -31.38
C ILE A 37 19.66 10.01 -30.34
N GLU A 38 18.94 8.92 -30.07
CA GLU A 38 17.89 8.88 -29.03
C GLU A 38 18.48 8.96 -27.61
N GLU A 39 19.61 8.29 -27.35
CA GLU A 39 20.36 8.39 -26.08
C GLU A 39 20.96 9.80 -25.86
N VAL A 40 21.50 10.42 -26.91
CA VAL A 40 22.02 11.81 -26.84
C VAL A 40 20.87 12.82 -26.74
N PHE A 41 19.76 12.61 -27.43
CA PHE A 41 18.59 13.50 -27.39
C PHE A 41 17.84 13.41 -26.06
N THR A 42 17.78 12.23 -25.42
CA THR A 42 17.29 12.09 -24.03
C THR A 42 18.22 12.73 -23.00
N SER A 43 19.53 12.88 -23.28
CA SER A 43 20.43 13.68 -22.43
C SER A 43 20.30 15.20 -22.66
N SER A 44 19.93 15.61 -23.89
CA SER A 44 20.00 17.00 -24.36
C SER A 44 18.69 17.79 -24.18
N THR A 45 17.59 17.14 -23.82
CA THR A 45 16.37 17.81 -23.34
C THR A 45 16.56 18.35 -21.91
N ARG A 46 17.41 19.38 -21.78
CA ARG A 46 17.55 20.27 -20.61
C ARG A 46 17.52 19.58 -19.24
N GLN A 47 18.63 18.94 -18.88
CA GLN A 47 18.97 18.66 -17.48
C GLN A 47 19.34 19.95 -16.73
N SER A 48 18.41 20.89 -16.63
CA SER A 48 18.61 22.15 -15.91
C SER A 48 17.52 22.30 -14.86
N GLY A 49 17.92 22.25 -13.60
CA GLY A 49 17.00 22.35 -12.47
C GLY A 49 17.74 22.14 -11.15
N ILE A 50 17.15 22.63 -10.07
CA ILE A 50 17.70 22.43 -8.73
C ILE A 50 17.82 20.95 -8.36
N GLU A 51 16.95 20.10 -8.90
CA GLU A 51 16.97 18.64 -8.71
C GLU A 51 18.24 17.98 -9.27
N VAL A 52 18.75 18.47 -10.40
CA VAL A 52 20.01 17.98 -10.99
C VAL A 52 21.19 18.39 -10.10
N LEU A 53 21.21 19.64 -9.64
CA LEU A 53 22.27 20.16 -8.77
C LEU A 53 22.30 19.48 -7.39
N LEU A 54 21.14 19.08 -6.87
CA LEU A 54 21.04 18.25 -5.66
C LEU A 54 21.57 16.84 -5.91
N LYS A 55 21.22 16.23 -7.05
CA LYS A 55 21.68 14.89 -7.43
C LYS A 55 23.19 14.82 -7.66
N GLU A 56 23.76 15.88 -8.24
CA GLU A 56 25.20 16.01 -8.47
C GLU A 56 25.99 16.38 -7.21
N GLY A 57 25.33 16.65 -6.09
CA GLY A 57 25.97 17.00 -4.81
C GLY A 57 26.55 18.43 -4.78
N VAL A 58 26.14 19.29 -5.71
CA VAL A 58 26.49 20.72 -5.69
C VAL A 58 25.74 21.43 -4.57
N TYR A 59 24.47 21.07 -4.34
CA TYR A 59 23.68 21.49 -3.19
C TYR A 59 23.39 20.32 -2.25
N GLU A 60 23.39 20.57 -0.95
CA GLU A 60 23.07 19.57 0.08
C GLU A 60 21.55 19.36 0.22
N ALA A 61 20.76 20.44 0.20
CA ALA A 61 19.32 20.38 0.37
C ALA A 61 18.62 21.62 -0.22
N ALA A 62 17.36 21.44 -0.60
CA ALA A 62 16.45 22.53 -0.93
C ALA A 62 15.09 22.25 -0.31
N TYR A 63 14.57 23.17 0.51
CA TYR A 63 13.29 23.01 1.19
C TYR A 63 12.63 24.38 1.43
N PRO A 64 11.29 24.44 1.43
CA PRO A 64 10.58 25.65 1.82
C PRO A 64 10.73 25.91 3.32
N LEU A 65 10.74 27.19 3.70
CA LEU A 65 10.76 27.57 5.11
C LEU A 65 9.33 27.52 5.68
N HIS A 66 9.17 26.92 6.86
CA HIS A 66 7.91 26.94 7.60
C HIS A 66 7.81 28.15 8.53
N ASP A 67 6.58 28.65 8.74
CA ASP A 67 6.30 29.59 9.83
C ASP A 67 6.81 29.07 11.18
N GLN A 68 7.32 29.99 12.00
CA GLN A 68 7.86 29.66 13.30
C GLN A 68 6.73 29.33 14.29
N LEU A 69 6.98 28.30 15.11
CA LEU A 69 6.18 27.99 16.29
C LEU A 69 6.86 28.67 17.48
N SER A 70 6.50 29.92 17.76
CA SER A 70 7.05 30.68 18.89
C SER A 70 6.22 30.49 20.16
N ARG A 71 6.91 30.22 21.27
CA ARG A 71 6.31 30.15 22.62
C ARG A 71 5.72 31.49 23.06
N GLU A 72 6.21 32.61 22.54
CA GLU A 72 5.68 33.94 22.84
C GLU A 72 4.34 34.17 22.12
N GLN A 73 4.22 33.72 20.85
CA GLN A 73 2.94 33.72 20.13
C GLN A 73 1.91 32.75 20.71
N ASP A 74 2.36 31.62 21.28
CA ASP A 74 1.49 30.67 21.99
C ASP A 74 0.75 31.32 23.18
N ALA A 75 1.35 32.33 23.81
CA ALA A 75 0.76 33.08 24.93
C ALA A 75 -0.14 34.24 24.48
N GLY A 76 -0.08 34.63 23.20
CA GLY A 76 -0.89 35.69 22.61
C GLY A 76 -2.31 35.23 22.24
N GLU A 77 -3.15 36.18 21.81
CA GLU A 77 -4.53 35.89 21.43
C GLU A 77 -4.62 35.07 20.12
N PRO A 78 -5.64 34.20 19.98
CA PRO A 78 -5.78 33.30 18.82
C PRO A 78 -5.86 33.97 17.45
N GLU A 79 -6.24 35.25 17.39
CA GLU A 79 -6.30 36.03 16.15
C GLU A 79 -4.92 36.41 15.62
N THR A 80 -3.91 36.48 16.50
CA THR A 80 -2.53 36.85 16.17
C THR A 80 -1.66 35.67 15.71
N TRP A 81 -2.21 34.46 15.72
CA TRP A 81 -1.47 33.24 15.40
C TRP A 81 -1.16 33.11 13.90
N ASN A 82 0.06 32.67 13.59
CA ASN A 82 0.45 32.22 12.26
C ASN A 82 -0.37 30.98 11.84
N ASP A 83 -0.45 30.69 10.54
CA ASP A 83 -1.30 29.60 10.04
C ASP A 83 -0.85 28.22 10.52
N ARG A 84 0.47 28.01 10.61
CA ARG A 84 1.02 26.80 11.25
C ARG A 84 0.59 26.63 12.70
N MET A 85 0.52 27.73 13.46
CA MET A 85 0.12 27.71 14.86
C MET A 85 -1.37 27.40 15.02
N LYS A 86 -2.22 27.99 14.16
CA LYS A 86 -3.65 27.67 14.09
C LYS A 86 -3.86 26.18 13.79
N LEU A 87 -3.13 25.62 12.83
CA LEU A 87 -3.18 24.19 12.50
C LEU A 87 -2.72 23.32 13.68
N TYR A 88 -1.65 23.69 14.37
CA TYR A 88 -1.19 22.97 15.56
C TYR A 88 -2.26 22.96 16.66
N HIS A 89 -2.82 24.12 17.02
CA HIS A 89 -3.78 24.24 18.12
C HIS A 89 -5.18 23.67 17.82
N ARG A 90 -5.63 23.71 16.56
CA ARG A 90 -6.99 23.28 16.18
C ARG A 90 -7.04 21.84 15.67
N TRP A 91 -5.93 21.30 15.16
CA TRP A 91 -5.90 20.01 14.49
C TRP A 91 -4.80 19.07 15.02
N ALA A 92 -3.52 19.45 14.95
CA ALA A 92 -2.42 18.49 15.19
C ALA A 92 -2.17 18.11 16.67
N LYS A 93 -2.90 18.68 17.63
CA LYS A 93 -2.85 18.25 19.05
C LYS A 93 -3.66 16.98 19.27
N LEU A 94 -3.12 16.04 20.04
CA LEU A 94 -3.81 14.80 20.44
C LEU A 94 -5.19 15.05 21.07
N LYS A 95 -5.34 16.14 21.83
CA LYS A 95 -6.62 16.58 22.41
C LYS A 95 -7.73 16.78 21.36
N ASN A 96 -7.36 17.08 20.11
CA ASN A 96 -8.28 17.37 19.02
C ASN A 96 -8.56 16.18 18.11
N ILE A 97 -8.15 14.95 18.48
CA ILE A 97 -8.32 13.76 17.62
C ILE A 97 -9.78 13.49 17.22
N PHE A 98 -10.74 13.88 18.07
CA PHE A 98 -12.18 13.74 17.80
C PHE A 98 -12.82 14.98 17.14
N ARG A 99 -12.03 16.02 16.81
CA ARG A 99 -12.53 17.19 16.08
C ARG A 99 -12.51 16.94 14.58
N ILE A 100 -13.41 17.61 13.88
CA ILE A 100 -13.44 17.62 12.41
C ILE A 100 -12.15 18.26 11.89
N GLN A 101 -11.56 17.62 10.88
CA GLN A 101 -10.31 18.09 10.27
C GLN A 101 -10.55 19.37 9.44
N PRO A 102 -9.78 20.45 9.66
CA PRO A 102 -9.93 21.70 8.91
C PRO A 102 -9.23 21.64 7.54
N ILE A 103 -9.84 20.94 6.58
CA ILE A 103 -9.23 20.64 5.27
C ILE A 103 -8.81 21.90 4.49
N HIS A 104 -9.60 22.97 4.55
CA HIS A 104 -9.24 24.24 3.88
C HIS A 104 -7.95 24.86 4.43
N ALA A 105 -7.79 24.88 5.76
CA ALA A 105 -6.56 25.39 6.37
C ALA A 105 -5.35 24.52 6.06
N ILE A 106 -5.54 23.19 5.95
CA ILE A 106 -4.48 22.26 5.54
C ILE A 106 -4.09 22.53 4.07
N ARG A 107 -5.07 22.77 3.19
CA ARG A 107 -4.85 23.11 1.78
C ARG A 107 -4.06 24.39 1.63
N ASP A 108 -4.47 25.43 2.36
CA ASP A 108 -3.86 26.75 2.21
C ASP A 108 -2.41 26.77 2.73
N TYR A 109 -2.06 25.89 3.69
CA TYR A 109 -0.70 25.80 4.26
C TYR A 109 0.21 24.74 3.60
N TYR A 110 -0.32 23.54 3.32
CA TYR A 110 0.46 22.40 2.79
C TYR A 110 0.23 22.14 1.29
N GLY A 111 -0.72 22.83 0.67
CA GLY A 111 -1.11 22.61 -0.72
C GLY A 111 -2.22 21.56 -0.89
N GLU A 112 -2.72 21.47 -2.12
CA GLU A 112 -3.85 20.62 -2.49
C GLU A 112 -3.58 19.13 -2.37
N ARG A 113 -2.36 18.68 -2.68
CA ARG A 113 -1.98 17.25 -2.60
C ARG A 113 -2.08 16.72 -1.18
N SER A 114 -1.53 17.44 -0.22
CA SER A 114 -1.60 17.07 1.20
C SER A 114 -3.02 17.19 1.75
N ALA A 115 -3.76 18.24 1.37
CA ALA A 115 -5.16 18.39 1.80
C ALA A 115 -6.06 17.27 1.27
N PHE A 116 -5.87 16.82 0.03
CA PHE A 116 -6.60 15.70 -0.53
C PHE A 116 -6.34 14.40 0.24
N TYR A 117 -5.08 14.13 0.61
CA TYR A 117 -4.73 12.98 1.45
C TYR A 117 -5.49 12.99 2.78
N PHE A 118 -5.50 14.12 3.50
CA PHE A 118 -6.20 14.21 4.79
C PHE A 118 -7.73 14.19 4.64
N ALA A 119 -8.27 14.75 3.55
CA ALA A 119 -9.69 14.67 3.24
C ALA A 119 -10.13 13.22 3.01
N TRP A 120 -9.38 12.47 2.20
CA TRP A 120 -9.63 11.05 1.97
C TRP A 120 -9.49 10.23 3.24
N LEU A 121 -8.44 10.46 4.04
CA LEU A 121 -8.22 9.79 5.32
C LEU A 121 -9.37 10.04 6.30
N GLY A 122 -9.85 11.28 6.39
CA GLY A 122 -10.99 11.65 7.24
C GLY A 122 -12.29 10.99 6.81
N TRP A 123 -12.55 10.97 5.50
CA TRP A 123 -13.70 10.28 4.93
C TRP A 123 -13.66 8.78 5.19
N TYR A 124 -12.51 8.13 4.95
CA TYR A 124 -12.32 6.70 5.19
C TYR A 124 -12.50 6.32 6.66
N ASN A 125 -11.90 7.08 7.60
CA ASN A 125 -12.09 6.84 9.03
C ASN A 125 -13.56 7.02 9.46
N SER A 126 -14.30 7.97 8.86
CA SER A 126 -15.72 8.16 9.14
C SER A 126 -16.55 6.96 8.70
N LEU A 127 -16.23 6.37 7.54
CA LEU A 127 -16.89 5.16 7.05
C LEU A 127 -16.60 3.93 7.92
N LEU A 128 -15.38 3.82 8.47
CA LEU A 128 -14.99 2.71 9.36
C LEU A 128 -15.74 2.69 10.71
N ILE A 129 -16.37 3.79 11.12
CA ILE A 129 -17.11 3.86 12.38
C ILE A 129 -18.24 2.83 12.43
N ILE A 130 -18.99 2.66 11.34
CA ILE A 130 -20.15 1.74 11.29
C ILE A 130 -19.69 0.27 11.40
N PRO A 131 -18.74 -0.23 10.57
CA PRO A 131 -18.12 -1.54 10.75
C PRO A 131 -17.54 -1.79 12.14
N SER A 132 -16.88 -0.79 12.72
CA SER A 132 -16.24 -0.90 14.04
C SER A 132 -17.27 -1.15 15.14
N ILE A 133 -18.36 -0.39 15.14
CA ILE A 133 -19.47 -0.58 16.09
C ILE A 133 -20.08 -1.97 15.95
N LEU A 134 -20.38 -2.42 14.73
CA LEU A 134 -20.92 -3.77 14.48
C LEU A 134 -19.95 -4.88 14.92
N GLY A 135 -18.66 -4.72 14.66
CA GLY A 135 -17.63 -5.67 15.09
C GLY A 135 -17.55 -5.80 16.60
N ILE A 136 -17.67 -4.69 17.34
CA ILE A 136 -17.75 -4.71 18.81
C ILE A 136 -19.00 -5.47 19.28
N PHE A 137 -20.16 -5.25 18.65
CA PHE A 137 -21.39 -5.98 19.00
C PHE A 137 -21.27 -7.49 18.77
N VAL A 138 -20.65 -7.90 17.67
CA VAL A 138 -20.40 -9.32 17.35
C VAL A 138 -19.45 -9.96 18.36
N LEU A 139 -18.40 -9.23 18.78
CA LEU A 139 -17.46 -9.70 19.79
C LEU A 139 -18.12 -9.82 21.17
N LEU A 140 -18.92 -8.83 21.57
CA LEU A 140 -19.70 -8.89 22.81
C LEU A 140 -20.68 -10.06 22.79
N TRP A 141 -21.35 -10.30 21.66
CA TRP A 141 -22.24 -11.45 21.49
C TRP A 141 -21.50 -12.77 21.73
N GLY A 142 -20.33 -12.97 21.09
CA GLY A 142 -19.51 -14.16 21.30
C GLY A 142 -19.05 -14.34 22.75
N LEU A 143 -18.68 -13.26 23.44
CA LEU A 143 -18.31 -13.30 24.86
C LEU A 143 -19.48 -13.73 25.76
N PHE A 144 -20.70 -13.31 25.46
CA PHE A 144 -21.89 -13.71 26.23
C PHE A 144 -22.35 -15.13 25.90
N SER A 145 -22.24 -15.56 24.63
CA SER A 145 -22.76 -16.86 24.18
C SER A 145 -21.79 -18.03 24.41
N VAL A 146 -20.48 -17.79 24.61
CA VAL A 146 -19.46 -18.84 24.76
C VAL A 146 -19.73 -19.87 25.87
N LYS A 147 -20.45 -19.46 26.93
CA LYS A 147 -20.80 -20.36 28.04
C LYS A 147 -21.89 -21.38 27.69
N TYR A 148 -22.63 -21.15 26.60
CA TYR A 148 -23.76 -21.99 26.17
C TYR A 148 -23.43 -22.84 24.94
N ASP A 149 -22.24 -22.66 24.37
CA ASP A 149 -21.78 -23.44 23.23
C ASP A 149 -21.45 -24.89 23.63
N ARG A 150 -22.11 -25.86 22.99
CA ARG A 150 -21.97 -27.28 23.33
C ARG A 150 -20.55 -27.81 23.08
N PRO A 151 -19.94 -27.62 21.90
CA PRO A 151 -18.56 -28.05 21.65
C PRO A 151 -17.55 -27.48 22.67
N THR A 152 -17.66 -26.19 22.99
CA THR A 152 -16.77 -25.53 23.95
C THR A 152 -16.95 -26.10 25.37
N LEU A 153 -18.20 -26.36 25.78
CA LEU A 153 -18.52 -27.00 27.05
C LEU A 153 -17.95 -28.42 27.14
N ASP A 154 -18.05 -29.21 26.07
CA ASP A 154 -17.56 -30.59 26.03
C ASP A 154 -16.02 -30.65 26.13
N ILE A 155 -15.31 -29.73 25.47
CA ILE A 155 -13.85 -29.60 25.59
C ILE A 155 -13.45 -29.24 27.02
N CYS A 156 -14.08 -28.23 27.61
CA CYS A 156 -13.73 -27.71 28.93
C CYS A 156 -14.15 -28.59 30.11
N ASN A 157 -15.22 -29.39 29.95
CA ASN A 157 -15.72 -30.29 30.99
C ASN A 157 -15.15 -31.71 30.89
N SER A 158 -14.30 -31.99 29.90
CA SER A 158 -13.61 -33.27 29.81
C SER A 158 -12.62 -33.41 30.99
N THR A 159 -12.91 -34.28 31.96
CA THR A 159 -12.05 -34.57 33.12
C THR A 159 -10.85 -35.42 32.71
N SER A 160 -10.00 -34.90 31.82
CA SER A 160 -8.81 -35.56 31.26
C SER A 160 -9.09 -36.96 30.69
N SER A 161 -10.33 -37.22 30.27
CA SER A 161 -10.76 -38.52 29.72
C SER A 161 -10.33 -38.72 28.26
N TYR A 162 -10.12 -37.63 27.52
CA TYR A 162 -9.75 -37.66 26.11
C TYR A 162 -8.27 -37.29 25.94
N LEU A 163 -7.45 -38.32 25.68
CA LEU A 163 -6.04 -38.18 25.34
C LEU A 163 -5.90 -37.92 23.83
N MET A 164 -5.20 -36.85 23.47
CA MET A 164 -4.96 -36.46 22.10
C MET A 164 -3.58 -36.91 21.64
N CYS A 165 -3.49 -37.28 20.36
CA CYS A 165 -2.23 -37.67 19.75
C CYS A 165 -1.28 -36.47 19.67
N PRO A 166 0.04 -36.71 19.83
CA PRO A 166 1.03 -35.68 19.56
C PRO A 166 1.02 -35.31 18.08
N LYS A 167 1.29 -34.03 17.79
CA LYS A 167 1.36 -33.54 16.40
C LYS A 167 2.69 -33.89 15.73
N LEU A 168 3.72 -34.16 16.52
CA LEU A 168 5.09 -34.47 16.10
C LEU A 168 5.60 -35.72 16.83
N ASP A 169 6.48 -36.48 16.19
CA ASP A 169 7.07 -37.73 16.75
C ASP A 169 7.78 -37.57 18.10
N ARG A 170 8.28 -36.36 18.41
CA ARG A 170 9.03 -36.07 19.66
C ARG A 170 8.20 -35.33 20.71
N GLN A 171 6.89 -35.21 20.54
CA GLN A 171 6.00 -34.51 21.46
C GLN A 171 5.20 -35.49 22.32
N SER A 172 4.91 -35.13 23.57
CA SER A 172 4.07 -35.94 24.44
C SER A 172 2.60 -35.86 24.03
N TYR A 173 1.85 -36.90 24.38
CA TYR A 173 0.38 -36.84 24.39
C TYR A 173 -0.10 -35.71 25.31
N TRP A 174 -1.28 -35.17 25.02
CA TRP A 174 -1.87 -34.05 25.75
C TRP A 174 -3.37 -34.28 25.97
N PHE A 175 -3.94 -33.70 27.01
CA PHE A 175 -5.37 -33.84 27.30
C PHE A 175 -6.20 -32.78 26.58
N LEU A 176 -7.39 -33.15 26.09
CA LEU A 176 -8.27 -32.23 25.36
C LEU A 176 -8.62 -30.97 26.17
N ASN A 177 -8.86 -31.10 27.48
CA ASN A 177 -9.21 -29.98 28.36
C ASN A 177 -8.15 -28.86 28.42
N GLU A 178 -6.87 -29.19 28.21
CA GLU A 178 -5.80 -28.17 28.19
C GLU A 178 -6.01 -27.12 27.09
N THR A 179 -6.79 -27.45 26.04
CA THR A 179 -7.14 -26.53 24.95
C THR A 179 -8.41 -25.72 25.19
N CYS A 180 -9.05 -25.82 26.37
CA CYS A 180 -10.29 -25.11 26.71
C CYS A 180 -10.20 -23.59 26.48
N PHE A 181 -9.07 -22.95 26.82
CA PHE A 181 -8.87 -21.52 26.57
C PHE A 181 -8.89 -21.19 25.07
N ASN A 182 -8.19 -21.99 24.27
CA ASN A 182 -8.13 -21.80 22.82
C ASN A 182 -9.50 -22.06 22.18
N ALA A 183 -10.23 -23.08 22.64
CA ALA A 183 -11.59 -23.36 22.18
C ALA A 183 -12.55 -22.19 22.45
N LYS A 184 -12.50 -21.61 23.67
CA LYS A 184 -13.28 -20.41 24.02
C LYS A 184 -12.92 -19.22 23.14
N MET A 185 -11.63 -18.96 22.94
CA MET A 185 -11.17 -17.85 22.09
C MET A 185 -11.59 -18.05 20.62
N SER A 186 -11.45 -19.26 20.09
CA SER A 186 -11.92 -19.60 18.75
C SER A 186 -13.40 -19.34 18.59
N TYR A 187 -14.24 -19.78 19.53
CA TYR A 187 -15.69 -19.54 19.45
C TYR A 187 -16.04 -18.05 19.54
N ILE A 188 -15.35 -17.25 20.37
CA ILE A 188 -15.61 -15.80 20.47
C ILE A 188 -15.43 -15.12 19.11
N PHE A 189 -14.41 -15.50 18.34
CA PHE A 189 -14.17 -14.95 17.00
C PHE A 189 -14.99 -15.64 15.89
N ASP A 190 -15.26 -16.93 16.04
CA ASP A 190 -15.91 -17.78 15.06
C ASP A 190 -17.27 -18.26 15.57
N ASN A 191 -18.18 -17.30 15.74
CA ASN A 191 -19.58 -17.55 16.11
C ASN A 191 -20.51 -17.22 14.92
N SER A 192 -21.77 -17.61 15.00
CA SER A 192 -22.72 -17.37 13.90
C SER A 192 -22.87 -15.90 13.48
N ALA A 193 -22.66 -14.94 14.38
CA ALA A 193 -22.74 -13.51 14.07
C ALA A 193 -21.49 -13.01 13.30
N SER A 194 -20.33 -13.67 13.43
CA SER A 194 -19.13 -13.29 12.66
C SER A 194 -19.27 -13.62 11.17
N VAL A 195 -20.04 -14.66 10.82
CA VAL A 195 -20.42 -14.97 9.43
C VAL A 195 -21.25 -13.84 8.81
N ALA A 196 -22.27 -13.36 9.54
CA ALA A 196 -23.09 -12.23 9.10
C ALA A 196 -22.24 -10.94 8.98
N PHE A 197 -21.32 -10.72 9.91
CA PHE A 197 -20.38 -9.60 9.87
C PHE A 197 -19.45 -9.67 8.67
N ALA A 198 -18.93 -10.85 8.31
CA ALA A 198 -18.06 -11.03 7.15
C ALA A 198 -18.76 -10.60 5.84
N ILE A 199 -20.03 -11.01 5.66
CA ILE A 199 -20.85 -10.60 4.50
C ILE A 199 -21.02 -9.07 4.48
N MET A 200 -21.32 -8.46 5.62
CA MET A 200 -21.46 -7.00 5.74
C MET A 200 -20.17 -6.26 5.39
N ILE A 201 -19.01 -6.76 5.85
CA ILE A 201 -17.70 -6.16 5.52
C ILE A 201 -17.39 -6.32 4.03
N SER A 202 -17.73 -7.43 3.40
CA SER A 202 -17.56 -7.61 1.96
C SER A 202 -18.41 -6.60 1.16
N ILE A 203 -19.67 -6.40 1.53
CA ILE A 203 -20.56 -5.40 0.90
C ILE A 203 -20.03 -3.98 1.18
N PHE A 204 -19.58 -3.71 2.40
CA PHE A 204 -18.96 -2.45 2.78
C PHE A 204 -17.71 -2.13 1.94
N ALA A 205 -16.83 -3.11 1.73
CA ALA A 205 -15.63 -2.93 0.90
C ALA A 205 -15.98 -2.59 -0.56
N ILE A 206 -16.98 -3.25 -1.14
CA ILE A 206 -17.42 -2.99 -2.51
C ILE A 206 -18.04 -1.59 -2.64
N SER A 207 -18.85 -1.18 -1.68
CA SER A 207 -19.53 0.13 -1.70
C SER A 207 -18.61 1.34 -1.53
N ILE A 208 -17.38 1.14 -1.05
CA ILE A 208 -16.35 2.19 -0.92
C ILE A 208 -15.59 2.42 -2.23
N ASN A 209 -15.56 1.42 -3.11
CA ASN A 209 -14.83 1.52 -4.37
C ASN A 209 -15.62 2.41 -5.33
N PHE A 210 -15.14 3.65 -5.50
CA PHE A 210 -15.63 4.62 -6.48
C PHE A 210 -14.72 4.62 -7.71
#